data_AF-A0A958LHE7-F1
#
_entry.id   AF-A0A958LHE7-F1
#
_cell.length_a   1.000
_cell.length_b   1.000
_cell.length_c   1.000
_cell.angle_alpha   90.00
_cell.angle_beta   90.00
_cell.angle_gamma   90.00
#
_symmetry.space_group_name_H-M   'P 1'
#
loop_
_entity.id
_entity.type
_entity.pdbx_description
1 polymer ?
#
loop_
_entity_poly.entity_id
_entity_poly.type
_entity_poly.pdbx_seq_one_letter_code
_entity_poly.pdbx_strand_id
1 'polypeptide(L)'
;MRNMVLSSQRLDLFHLLIVSVFKVFIILILDLSSIAYSASVDPNIEWKVIETEHFKIIYDSQLHSVARLYAWQAERAHSFLEPIFKEHPSKTHVLISDSTDFANGSARFLPYPQITVFPVMPGDLDSLGHYDNWAAELMIHEYTHILAFEPSHGFYTPFRYLFGSLVHPTGLLPSWWHEGLAVEMETRFT
;
A
#
# COMPACT_ATOMS: atom_id res chain seq x y z
N MET A 1 -63.00 -5.15 -4.18
CA MET A 1 -62.26 -4.36 -5.19
C MET A 1 -61.16 -3.46 -4.63
N ARG A 2 -61.32 -2.83 -3.45
CA ARG A 2 -60.30 -1.94 -2.83
C ARG A 2 -58.94 -2.61 -2.48
N ASN A 3 -58.95 -3.88 -2.08
CA ASN A 3 -57.72 -4.59 -1.68
C ASN A 3 -56.80 -4.99 -2.85
N MET A 4 -57.35 -5.12 -4.07
CA MET A 4 -56.59 -5.54 -5.25
C MET A 4 -55.76 -4.37 -5.82
N VAL A 5 -56.27 -3.14 -5.72
CA VAL A 5 -55.59 -1.90 -6.14
C VAL A 5 -54.42 -1.53 -5.22
N LEU A 6 -54.54 -1.81 -3.92
CA LEU A 6 -53.47 -1.57 -2.95
C LEU A 6 -52.30 -2.55 -3.12
N SER A 7 -52.57 -3.77 -3.61
CA SER A 7 -51.55 -4.78 -3.88
C SER A 7 -50.70 -4.44 -5.10
N SER A 8 -51.31 -3.95 -6.19
CA SER A 8 -50.58 -3.55 -7.40
C SER A 8 -49.71 -2.31 -7.14
N GLN A 9 -50.24 -1.30 -6.45
CA GLN A 9 -49.48 -0.10 -6.10
C GLN A 9 -48.25 -0.40 -5.22
N ARG A 10 -48.32 -1.39 -4.32
CA ARG A 10 -47.17 -1.80 -3.50
C ARG A 10 -46.08 -2.51 -4.31
N LEU A 11 -46.46 -3.32 -5.30
CA LEU A 11 -45.51 -3.99 -6.20
C LEU A 11 -44.82 -2.97 -7.13
N ASP A 12 -45.56 -1.97 -7.62
CA ASP A 12 -45.01 -0.90 -8.46
C ASP A 12 -44.02 -0.01 -7.69
N LEU A 13 -44.34 0.35 -6.44
CA LEU A 13 -43.45 1.11 -5.57
C LEU A 13 -42.17 0.33 -5.22
N PHE A 14 -42.28 -0.99 -4.99
CA PHE A 14 -41.13 -1.86 -4.71
C PHE A 14 -40.22 -2.00 -5.94
N HIS A 15 -40.80 -2.14 -7.13
CA HIS A 15 -40.03 -2.20 -8.37
C HIS A 15 -39.33 -0.87 -8.69
N LEU A 16 -40.00 0.27 -8.47
CA LEU A 16 -39.42 1.60 -8.62
C LEU A 16 -38.28 1.85 -7.62
N LEU A 17 -38.41 1.37 -6.39
CA LEU A 17 -37.36 1.42 -5.38
C LEU A 17 -36.13 0.62 -5.82
N ILE A 18 -36.31 -0.62 -6.27
CA ILE A 18 -35.21 -1.49 -6.75
C ILE A 18 -34.47 -0.84 -7.92
N VAL A 19 -35.21 -0.33 -8.92
CA VAL A 19 -34.60 0.32 -10.09
C VAL A 19 -33.85 1.60 -9.68
N SER A 20 -34.36 2.34 -8.70
CA SER A 20 -33.70 3.55 -8.19
C SER A 20 -32.43 3.23 -7.42
N VAL A 21 -32.45 2.21 -6.54
CA VAL A 21 -31.26 1.72 -5.82
C VAL A 21 -30.21 1.19 -6.80
N PHE A 22 -30.63 0.44 -7.81
CA PHE A 22 -29.73 -0.09 -8.84
C PHE A 22 -29.10 1.03 -9.69
N LYS A 23 -29.86 2.08 -10.03
CA LYS A 23 -29.32 3.27 -10.71
C LYS A 23 -28.32 4.03 -9.85
N VAL A 24 -28.62 4.23 -8.55
CA VAL A 24 -27.69 4.88 -7.62
C VAL A 24 -26.41 4.07 -7.47
N PHE A 25 -26.51 2.74 -7.40
CA PHE A 25 -25.36 1.84 -7.37
C PHE A 25 -24.52 1.91 -8.66
N ILE A 26 -25.15 1.98 -9.83
CA ILE A 26 -24.44 2.19 -11.11
C ILE A 26 -23.76 3.56 -11.17
N ILE A 27 -24.43 4.63 -10.71
CA ILE A 27 -23.85 5.98 -10.69
C ILE A 27 -22.62 6.02 -9.76
N LEU A 28 -22.71 5.41 -8.57
CA LEU A 28 -21.58 5.26 -7.66
C LEU A 28 -20.40 4.49 -8.29
N ILE A 29 -20.67 3.42 -9.04
CA ILE A 29 -19.63 2.66 -9.75
C ILE A 29 -18.99 3.50 -10.87
N LEU A 30 -19.78 4.28 -11.60
CA LEU A 30 -19.28 5.13 -12.69
C LEU A 30 -18.45 6.31 -12.15
N ASP A 31 -18.83 6.92 -11.03
CA ASP A 31 -18.04 8.01 -10.42
C ASP A 31 -16.69 7.53 -9.87
N LEU A 32 -16.59 6.27 -9.41
CA LEU A 32 -15.32 5.67 -8.99
C LEU A 32 -14.29 5.54 -10.13
N SER A 33 -14.73 5.53 -11.40
CA SER A 33 -13.82 5.40 -12.55
C SER A 33 -13.01 6.67 -12.87
N SER A 34 -13.31 7.78 -12.18
CA SER A 34 -12.71 9.10 -12.43
C SER A 34 -11.38 9.34 -11.71
N ILE A 35 -10.90 8.40 -10.89
CA ILE A 35 -9.63 8.53 -10.17
C ILE A 35 -8.48 8.02 -11.05
N ALA A 36 -8.26 8.68 -12.19
CA ALA A 36 -7.03 8.54 -12.94
C ALA A 36 -6.07 9.65 -12.49
N TYR A 37 -5.28 9.39 -11.46
CA TYR A 37 -4.15 10.24 -11.13
C TYR A 37 -3.09 10.05 -12.24
N SER A 38 -3.07 10.95 -13.22
CA SER A 38 -2.06 10.91 -14.28
C SER A 38 -0.75 11.45 -13.72
N ALA A 39 0.01 10.61 -13.03
CA ALA A 39 1.44 10.87 -12.85
C ALA A 39 2.12 10.66 -14.21
N SER A 40 2.59 11.74 -14.84
CA SER A 40 3.40 11.64 -16.06
C SER A 40 4.77 11.09 -15.68
N VAL A 41 5.02 9.83 -16.02
CA VAL A 41 6.35 9.19 -15.90
C VAL A 41 7.16 9.56 -17.15
N ASP A 42 8.42 9.95 -16.98
CA ASP A 42 9.31 10.21 -18.12
C ASP A 42 9.44 8.92 -18.96
N PRO A 43 9.07 8.94 -20.26
CA PRO A 43 9.13 7.76 -21.12
C PRO A 43 10.54 7.24 -21.38
N ASN A 44 11.59 8.00 -21.02
CA ASN A 44 12.98 7.61 -21.22
C ASN A 44 13.60 6.83 -20.04
N ILE A 45 12.84 6.61 -18.96
CA ILE A 45 13.34 5.87 -17.79
C ILE A 45 13.64 4.42 -18.17
N GLU A 46 14.87 3.98 -17.94
CA GLU A 46 15.28 2.59 -18.08
C GLU A 46 15.05 1.85 -16.75
N TRP A 47 13.86 1.29 -16.58
CA TRP A 47 13.50 0.55 -15.37
C TRP A 47 14.33 -0.73 -15.19
N LYS A 48 14.91 -0.90 -14.00
CA LYS A 48 15.64 -2.08 -13.56
C LYS A 48 15.06 -2.63 -12.26
N VAL A 49 15.36 -3.90 -11.99
CA VAL A 49 14.92 -4.60 -10.77
C VAL A 49 16.10 -5.26 -10.08
N ILE A 50 16.24 -5.04 -8.77
CA ILE A 50 17.05 -5.88 -7.88
C ILE A 50 16.08 -6.78 -7.13
N GLU A 51 16.26 -8.09 -7.23
CA GLU A 51 15.47 -9.06 -6.49
C GLU A 51 16.30 -9.65 -5.35
N THR A 52 15.76 -9.58 -4.14
CA THR A 52 16.38 -10.13 -2.92
C THR A 52 15.63 -11.38 -2.46
N GLU A 53 15.62 -11.74 -1.18
CA GLU A 53 14.77 -12.84 -0.69
C GLU A 53 13.32 -12.34 -0.51
N HIS A 54 13.13 -11.21 0.17
CA HIS A 54 11.80 -10.72 0.56
C HIS A 54 11.30 -9.54 -0.28
N PHE A 55 12.15 -8.93 -1.12
CA PHE A 55 11.83 -7.70 -1.83
C PHE A 55 12.13 -7.74 -3.34
N LYS A 56 11.44 -6.86 -4.07
CA LYS A 56 11.74 -6.48 -5.46
C LYS A 56 11.91 -4.97 -5.53
N ILE A 57 13.15 -4.51 -5.68
CA ILE A 57 13.48 -3.09 -5.76
C ILE A 57 13.43 -2.65 -7.21
N ILE A 58 12.46 -1.80 -7.57
CA ILE A 58 12.21 -1.27 -8.91
C ILE A 58 12.73 0.16 -8.94
N TYR A 59 13.60 0.48 -9.91
CA TYR A 59 14.31 1.76 -9.95
C TYR A 59 14.69 2.17 -11.38
N ASP A 60 14.91 3.46 -11.62
CA ASP A 60 15.60 3.97 -12.81
C ASP A 60 17.07 3.51 -12.78
N SER A 61 17.61 3.00 -13.88
CA SER A 61 19.00 2.55 -13.99
C SER A 61 20.05 3.55 -13.47
N GLN A 62 19.76 4.85 -13.51
CA GLN A 62 20.61 5.93 -12.97
C GLN A 62 20.76 5.86 -11.43
N LEU A 63 19.78 5.29 -10.73
CA LEU A 63 19.72 5.19 -9.26
C LEU A 63 20.28 3.87 -8.73
N HIS A 64 21.12 3.16 -9.48
CA HIS A 64 21.59 1.82 -9.12
C HIS A 64 22.30 1.75 -7.75
N SER A 65 23.09 2.77 -7.37
CA SER A 65 23.73 2.81 -6.04
C SER A 65 22.70 2.92 -4.91
N VAL A 66 21.72 3.81 -5.07
CA VAL A 66 20.59 4.01 -4.14
C VAL A 66 19.75 2.73 -4.05
N ALA A 67 19.47 2.09 -5.18
CA ALA A 67 18.73 0.84 -5.22
C ALA A 67 19.40 -0.30 -4.45
N ARG A 68 20.74 -0.38 -4.49
CA ARG A 68 21.48 -1.36 -3.67
C ARG A 68 21.41 -1.03 -2.18
N LEU A 69 21.45 0.25 -1.80
CA LEU A 69 21.28 0.64 -0.40
C LEU A 69 19.90 0.21 0.10
N TYR A 70 18.84 0.58 -0.61
CA TYR A 70 17.47 0.20 -0.23
C TYR A 70 17.25 -1.31 -0.24
N ALA A 71 17.86 -2.05 -1.17
CA ALA A 71 17.83 -3.52 -1.14
C ALA A 71 18.41 -4.06 0.16
N TRP A 72 19.55 -3.51 0.60
CA TRP A 72 20.19 -3.91 1.85
C TRP A 72 19.37 -3.51 3.08
N GLN A 73 18.87 -2.26 3.13
CA GLN A 73 18.05 -1.77 4.24
C GLN A 73 16.71 -2.50 4.34
N ALA A 74 16.10 -2.88 3.21
CA ALA A 74 14.85 -3.64 3.21
C ALA A 74 15.03 -5.03 3.86
N GLU A 75 16.07 -5.77 3.47
CA GLU A 75 16.38 -7.07 4.09
C GLU A 75 16.76 -6.91 5.57
N ARG A 76 17.48 -5.84 5.93
CA ARG A 76 17.78 -5.52 7.33
C ARG A 76 16.50 -5.24 8.12
N ALA A 77 15.59 -4.42 7.58
CA ALA A 77 14.30 -4.15 8.19
C ALA A 77 13.48 -5.42 8.38
N HIS A 78 13.48 -6.32 7.38
CA HIS A 78 12.85 -7.63 7.51
C HIS A 78 13.44 -8.44 8.66
N SER A 79 14.76 -8.53 8.77
CA SER A 79 15.40 -9.27 9.87
C SER A 79 15.07 -8.74 11.27
N PHE A 80 14.79 -7.43 11.40
CA PHE A 80 14.40 -6.83 12.68
C PHE A 80 12.92 -6.98 13.00
N LEU A 81 12.07 -6.96 11.98
CA LEU A 81 10.62 -6.98 12.14
C LEU A 81 10.02 -8.39 12.13
N GLU A 82 10.65 -9.37 11.46
CA GLU A 82 10.19 -10.76 11.41
C GLU A 82 9.91 -11.37 12.82
N PRO A 83 10.75 -11.14 13.86
CA PRO A 83 10.45 -11.66 15.20
C PRO A 83 9.18 -11.07 15.84
N ILE A 84 8.73 -9.89 15.39
CA ILE A 84 7.56 -9.17 15.90
C ILE A 84 6.32 -9.53 15.06
N PHE A 85 6.46 -9.51 13.73
CA PHE A 85 5.41 -9.77 12.77
C PHE A 85 5.57 -11.17 12.17
N LYS A 86 4.73 -12.10 12.63
CA LYS A 86 4.80 -13.51 12.21
C LYS A 86 4.29 -13.77 10.80
N GLU A 87 3.63 -12.79 10.20
CA GLU A 87 3.03 -12.88 8.88
C GLU A 87 3.55 -11.73 8.03
N HIS A 88 3.97 -12.06 6.83
CA HIS A 88 4.47 -11.13 5.85
C HIS A 88 4.10 -11.64 4.44
N PRO A 89 3.99 -10.74 3.46
CA PRO A 89 3.83 -11.16 2.08
C PRO A 89 5.06 -11.94 1.60
N SER A 90 4.89 -12.78 0.57
CA SER A 90 5.99 -13.52 -0.05
C SER A 90 7.03 -12.61 -0.68
N LYS A 91 6.59 -11.49 -1.26
CA LYS A 91 7.43 -10.44 -1.83
C LYS A 91 6.79 -9.08 -1.63
N THR A 92 7.58 -8.10 -1.19
CA THR A 92 7.19 -6.67 -1.16
C THR A 92 7.89 -5.92 -2.28
N HIS A 93 7.14 -5.10 -3.02
CA HIS A 93 7.72 -4.26 -4.07
C HIS A 93 8.21 -2.95 -3.45
N VAL A 94 9.41 -2.50 -3.80
CA VAL A 94 9.93 -1.19 -3.38
C VAL A 94 10.22 -0.39 -4.64
N LEU A 95 9.44 0.65 -4.89
CA LEU A 95 9.63 1.56 -6.02
C LEU A 95 10.46 2.76 -5.57
N ILE A 96 11.59 3.00 -6.22
CA ILE A 96 12.42 4.18 -5.99
C ILE A 96 12.05 5.25 -7.02
N SER A 97 11.58 6.40 -6.55
CA SER A 97 11.09 7.50 -7.40
C SER A 97 11.81 8.81 -7.07
N ASP A 98 12.50 9.40 -8.05
CA ASP A 98 13.15 10.71 -7.94
C ASP A 98 12.21 11.86 -8.36
N SER A 99 10.92 11.72 -8.04
CA SER A 99 9.89 12.65 -8.49
C SER A 99 9.72 13.88 -7.59
N THR A 100 10.46 13.95 -6.49
CA THR A 100 10.32 14.99 -5.46
C THR A 100 11.66 15.34 -4.82
N ASP A 101 11.85 16.62 -4.49
CA ASP A 101 13.05 17.11 -3.78
C ASP A 101 13.00 16.89 -2.25
N PHE A 102 12.03 16.12 -1.75
CA PHE A 102 11.86 15.83 -0.32
C PHE A 102 12.01 14.33 -0.05
N ALA A 103 12.78 14.01 0.99
CA ALA A 103 13.04 12.64 1.40
C ALA A 103 11.78 12.09 2.09
N ASN A 104 11.14 11.08 1.50
CA ASN A 104 9.89 10.53 2.05
C ASN A 104 9.64 9.08 1.59
N GLY A 105 8.59 8.47 2.12
CA GLY A 105 8.09 7.16 1.71
C GLY A 105 6.56 7.09 1.72
N SER A 106 6.05 5.99 1.18
CA SER A 106 4.66 5.60 1.37
C SER A 106 4.51 4.11 1.18
N ALA A 107 3.76 3.47 2.06
CA ALA A 107 3.38 2.08 1.96
C ALA A 107 1.91 1.93 1.55
N ARG A 108 1.65 0.95 0.69
CA ARG A 108 0.31 0.57 0.26
C ARG A 108 0.24 -0.93 0.13
N PHE A 109 -0.86 -1.50 0.58
CA PHE A 109 -1.09 -2.94 0.54
C PHE A 109 -2.02 -3.36 -0.62
N LEU A 110 -2.63 -2.38 -1.30
CA LEU A 110 -3.53 -2.57 -2.43
C LEU A 110 -3.00 -1.92 -3.71
N PRO A 111 -3.10 -2.61 -4.88
CA PRO A 111 -3.59 -3.98 -5.05
C PRO A 111 -2.58 -5.07 -4.63
N TYR A 112 -1.33 -4.68 -4.35
CA TYR A 112 -0.26 -5.54 -3.83
C TYR A 112 0.60 -4.76 -2.84
N PRO A 113 1.36 -5.44 -1.95
CA PRO A 113 2.28 -4.77 -1.03
C PRO A 113 3.38 -4.05 -1.79
N GLN A 114 3.35 -2.73 -1.70
CA GLN A 114 4.28 -1.82 -2.34
C GLN A 114 4.67 -0.70 -1.39
N ILE A 115 5.97 -0.50 -1.25
CA ILE A 115 6.59 0.68 -0.68
C ILE A 115 7.04 1.55 -1.85
N THR A 116 6.79 2.85 -1.81
CA THR A 116 7.40 3.82 -2.71
C THR A 116 8.30 4.71 -1.87
N VAL A 117 9.58 4.78 -2.22
CA VAL A 117 10.55 5.63 -1.55
C VAL A 117 10.93 6.78 -2.48
N PHE A 118 11.04 7.97 -1.90
CA PHE A 118 11.46 9.20 -2.55
C PHE A 118 12.79 9.61 -1.94
N PRO A 119 13.92 9.08 -2.43
CA PRO A 119 15.22 9.43 -1.90
C PRO A 119 15.56 10.87 -2.29
N VAL A 120 16.17 11.62 -1.37
CA VAL A 120 16.93 12.82 -1.74
C VAL A 120 18.37 12.40 -1.98
N MET A 121 18.90 12.72 -3.16
CA MET A 121 20.30 12.46 -3.47
C MET A 121 21.17 13.24 -2.47
N PRO A 122 22.10 12.61 -1.75
CA PRO A 122 22.94 13.31 -0.79
C PRO A 122 23.73 14.41 -1.50
N GLY A 123 23.72 15.62 -0.96
CA GLY A 123 24.61 16.68 -1.44
C GLY A 123 26.07 16.36 -1.12
N ASP A 124 27.02 17.05 -1.76
CA ASP A 124 28.47 16.85 -1.53
C ASP A 124 28.91 17.02 -0.05
N LEU A 125 28.05 17.61 0.78
CA LEU A 125 28.26 17.87 2.21
C LEU A 125 27.56 16.87 3.13
N ASP A 126 26.64 16.05 2.62
CA ASP A 126 25.95 15.05 3.43
C ASP A 126 26.83 13.81 3.61
N SER A 127 27.07 13.43 4.87
CA SER A 127 27.82 12.22 5.15
C SER A 127 27.00 10.99 4.74
N LEU A 128 27.65 10.01 4.12
CA LEU A 128 27.04 8.72 3.74
C LEU A 128 26.28 8.07 4.92
N GLY A 129 26.77 8.27 6.15
CA GLY A 129 26.15 7.74 7.36
C GLY A 129 24.80 8.37 7.71
N HIS A 130 24.57 9.65 7.40
CA HIS A 130 23.26 10.28 7.63
C HIS A 130 22.21 9.73 6.65
N TYR A 131 22.60 9.51 5.40
CA TYR A 131 21.73 8.94 4.38
C TYR A 131 21.40 7.46 4.66
N ASP A 132 22.39 6.66 5.06
CA ASP A 132 22.17 5.27 5.48
C ASP A 132 21.22 5.17 6.68
N ASN A 133 21.35 6.04 7.67
CA ASN A 133 20.46 6.07 8.83
C ASN A 133 19.01 6.39 8.43
N TRP A 134 18.82 7.37 7.55
CA TRP A 134 17.49 7.72 7.07
C TRP A 134 16.85 6.61 6.24
N ALA A 135 17.62 5.96 5.35
CA ALA A 135 17.11 4.83 4.58
C ALA A 135 16.72 3.63 5.47
N ALA A 136 17.44 3.43 6.60
CA ALA A 136 17.08 2.41 7.58
C ALA A 136 15.77 2.74 8.31
N GLU A 137 15.64 3.96 8.85
CA GLU A 137 14.44 4.44 9.55
C GLU A 137 13.21 4.35 8.65
N LEU A 138 13.31 4.88 7.42
CA LEU A 138 12.22 4.83 6.44
C LEU A 138 11.82 3.38 6.11
N MET A 139 12.78 2.49 5.89
CA MET A 139 12.45 1.11 5.56
C MET A 139 11.79 0.38 6.73
N ILE A 140 12.18 0.67 7.97
CA ILE A 140 11.49 0.14 9.16
C ILE A 140 10.06 0.66 9.23
N HIS A 141 9.85 1.97 9.04
CA HIS A 141 8.51 2.59 9.08
C HIS A 141 7.58 2.01 8.03
N GLU A 142 7.99 2.09 6.77
CA GLU A 142 7.14 1.71 5.63
C GLU A 142 6.93 0.19 5.58
N TYR A 143 7.93 -0.60 5.97
CA TYR A 143 7.73 -2.05 6.03
C TYR A 143 6.84 -2.46 7.20
N THR A 144 6.88 -1.73 8.33
CA THR A 144 5.93 -1.93 9.43
C THR A 144 4.49 -1.76 8.96
N HIS A 145 4.20 -0.74 8.15
CA HIS A 145 2.89 -0.58 7.54
C HIS A 145 2.48 -1.81 6.72
N ILE A 146 3.35 -2.31 5.84
CA ILE A 146 3.08 -3.52 5.04
C ILE A 146 2.77 -4.73 5.93
N LEU A 147 3.57 -4.97 6.96
CA LEU A 147 3.42 -6.10 7.86
C LEU A 147 2.17 -6.00 8.72
N ALA A 148 1.79 -4.79 9.15
CA ALA A 148 0.58 -4.55 9.93
C ALA A 148 -0.70 -4.88 9.14
N PHE A 149 -0.66 -4.81 7.81
CA PHE A 149 -1.80 -5.16 6.97
C PHE A 149 -2.00 -6.67 6.80
N GLU A 150 -0.93 -7.47 6.83
CA GLU A 150 -0.98 -8.87 6.40
C GLU A 150 -1.89 -9.81 7.24
N PRO A 151 -1.97 -9.70 8.57
CA PRO A 151 -2.78 -10.60 9.38
C PRO A 151 -4.26 -10.66 8.97
N SER A 152 -4.72 -11.85 8.59
CA SER A 152 -6.12 -12.10 8.21
C SER A 152 -6.62 -13.47 8.68
N HIS A 153 -7.17 -13.52 9.89
CA HIS A 153 -7.59 -14.77 10.56
C HIS A 153 -9.10 -14.91 10.75
N GLY A 154 -9.51 -16.09 11.21
CA GLY A 154 -10.86 -16.38 11.68
C GLY A 154 -11.91 -16.18 10.59
N PHE A 155 -12.87 -15.30 10.84
CA PHE A 155 -13.96 -15.03 9.91
C PHE A 155 -13.47 -14.56 8.53
N TYR A 156 -12.31 -13.89 8.46
CA TYR A 156 -11.77 -13.35 7.21
C TYR A 156 -10.98 -14.36 6.36
N THR A 157 -10.58 -15.51 6.92
CA THR A 157 -9.77 -16.53 6.23
C THR A 157 -10.38 -17.02 4.90
N PRO A 158 -11.66 -17.43 4.80
CA PRO A 158 -12.23 -17.84 3.52
C PRO A 158 -12.28 -16.70 2.50
N PHE A 159 -12.46 -15.46 2.95
CA PHE A 159 -12.48 -14.29 2.06
C PHE A 159 -11.06 -13.97 1.55
N ARG A 160 -10.04 -14.04 2.42
CA ARG A 160 -8.63 -13.91 2.03
C ARG A 160 -8.24 -14.96 1.00
N TYR A 161 -8.73 -16.19 1.13
CA TYR A 161 -8.50 -17.24 0.13
C TYR A 161 -9.15 -16.92 -1.23
N LEU A 162 -10.38 -16.39 -1.24
CA LEU A 162 -11.12 -16.11 -2.48
C LEU A 162 -10.68 -14.82 -3.18
N PHE A 163 -10.35 -13.79 -2.41
CA PHE A 163 -10.12 -12.43 -2.90
C PHE A 163 -8.67 -11.93 -2.70
N GLY A 164 -7.80 -12.74 -2.07
CA GLY A 164 -6.38 -12.44 -1.91
C GLY A 164 -6.14 -11.11 -1.19
N SER A 165 -5.26 -10.30 -1.77
CA SER A 165 -4.85 -8.98 -1.29
C SER A 165 -5.98 -7.96 -1.12
N LEU A 166 -7.21 -8.26 -1.54
CA LEU A 166 -8.35 -7.38 -1.28
C LEU A 166 -8.86 -7.45 0.16
N VAL A 167 -8.50 -8.51 0.91
CA VAL A 167 -8.99 -8.72 2.27
C VAL A 167 -7.86 -8.47 3.27
N HIS A 168 -7.91 -7.31 3.90
CA HIS A 168 -7.01 -6.90 4.99
C HIS A 168 -7.85 -6.25 6.10
N PRO A 169 -8.28 -7.01 7.13
CA PRO A 169 -9.17 -6.49 8.16
C PRO A 169 -8.52 -5.38 9.00
N THR A 170 -7.20 -5.43 9.17
CA THR A 170 -6.43 -4.37 9.86
C THR A 170 -6.42 -3.06 9.08
N GLY A 171 -6.67 -3.07 7.77
CA GLY A 171 -6.85 -1.87 6.95
C GLY A 171 -8.02 -0.97 7.37
N LEU A 172 -8.92 -1.46 8.23
CA LEU A 172 -10.02 -0.68 8.80
C LEU A 172 -9.63 0.06 10.09
N LEU A 173 -8.45 -0.20 10.64
CA LEU A 173 -7.96 0.49 11.83
C LEU A 173 -7.63 1.97 11.50
N PRO A 174 -7.74 2.89 12.47
CA PRO A 174 -7.41 4.29 12.25
C PRO A 174 -5.97 4.52 11.82
N SER A 175 -5.70 5.58 11.06
CA SER A 175 -4.34 5.93 10.63
C SER A 175 -3.38 6.16 11.79
N TRP A 176 -3.83 6.81 12.88
CA TRP A 176 -2.98 7.04 14.05
C TRP A 176 -2.44 5.75 14.68
N TRP A 177 -3.16 4.63 14.54
CA TRP A 177 -2.71 3.35 15.06
C TRP A 177 -1.59 2.78 14.19
N HIS A 178 -1.73 2.88 12.87
CA HIS A 178 -0.71 2.44 11.91
C HIS A 178 0.56 3.29 12.03
N GLU A 179 0.44 4.62 12.01
CA GLU A 179 1.59 5.52 12.16
C GLU A 179 2.24 5.38 13.54
N GLY A 180 1.43 5.25 14.60
CA GLY A 180 1.95 5.04 15.94
C GLY A 180 2.75 3.75 16.06
N LEU A 181 2.28 2.65 15.47
CA LEU A 181 3.02 1.38 15.43
C LEU A 181 4.32 1.50 14.63
N ALA A 182 4.30 2.20 13.50
CA ALA A 182 5.48 2.40 12.67
C ALA A 182 6.57 3.22 13.38
N VAL A 183 6.20 4.34 14.02
CA VAL A 183 7.12 5.16 14.84
C VAL A 183 7.67 4.40 16.04
N GLU A 184 6.86 3.50 16.61
CA GLU A 184 7.28 2.64 17.72
C GLU A 184 8.35 1.63 17.28
N MET A 185 8.23 1.08 16.06
CA MET A 185 9.24 0.21 15.47
C MET A 185 10.52 0.98 15.11
N GLU A 186 10.41 2.20 14.55
CA GLU A 186 11.57 3.09 14.32
C GLU A 186 12.36 3.25 15.62
N THR A 187 11.69 3.71 16.69
CA THR A 187 12.31 3.95 18.01
C THR A 187 13.02 2.72 18.60
N ARG A 188 12.57 1.50 18.26
CA ARG A 188 13.18 0.26 18.76
C ARG A 188 14.42 -0.16 17.98
N PHE A 189 14.53 0.19 16.70
CA PHE A 189 15.51 -0.41 15.80
C PHE A 189 16.47 0.58 15.14
N THR A 190 16.24 1.90 15.30
CA THR A 190 17.11 2.98 14.82
C THR A 190 17.39 3.96 15.95
#